data_AF-C5T8Q3-F1
#
_entry.id   AF-C5T8Q3-F1
#
_cell.length_a   1.000
_cell.length_b   1.000
_cell.length_c   1.000
_cell.angle_alpha   90.00
_cell.angle_beta   90.00
_cell.angle_gamma   90.00
#
_symmetry.space_group_name_H-M   'P 1'
#
loop_
_entity.id
_entity.type
_entity.pdbx_description
1 polymer ?
#
loop_
_entity_poly.entity_id
_entity_poly.type
_entity_poly.pdbx_seq_one_letter_code
_entity_poly.pdbx_strand_id
1 'polypeptide(L)'
;MNISHLKIGTRLGLAFGLLILMMLGIAAVGVQRLGSVGEINARLIEDDWVKAEAATTIDTTTRANARRTMELVIAADAEQRTRVKAAIATNKKTIDDALAVLDQRVQMPEGKASLARLKDLRGKYVQSFSKVAQLMDADDREGATALLRTETLPALDALQEPINALTALEKKLVETNGKAVMADIQNARILMLVLGAAGLLAGVVLSYAIARSIILPLRRAVSVAKNVAAR
;
A
#
# COMPACT_ATOMS: atom_id res chain seq x y z
N MET A 1 17.95 19.44 -45.09
CA MET A 1 16.95 20.35 -45.72
C MET A 1 17.17 21.76 -45.20
N ASN A 2 17.40 22.72 -46.08
CA ASN A 2 17.68 24.11 -45.69
C ASN A 2 16.39 24.78 -45.17
N ILE A 3 16.31 25.03 -43.86
CA ILE A 3 15.12 25.57 -43.18
C ILE A 3 14.75 26.97 -43.72
N SER A 4 15.69 27.63 -44.41
CA SER A 4 15.56 28.95 -45.04
C SER A 4 14.58 29.02 -46.23
N HIS A 5 14.18 27.90 -46.85
CA HIS A 5 13.25 27.90 -48.00
C HIS A 5 11.78 27.65 -47.64
N LEU A 6 11.48 27.36 -46.36
CA LEU A 6 10.09 27.13 -45.92
C LEU A 6 9.31 28.44 -45.78
N LYS A 7 7.99 28.42 -46.02
CA LYS A 7 7.12 29.56 -45.73
C LYS A 7 7.20 29.92 -44.23
N ILE A 8 7.08 31.20 -43.88
CA ILE A 8 7.18 31.68 -42.49
C ILE A 8 6.20 30.95 -41.57
N GLY A 9 4.95 30.76 -42.01
CA GLY A 9 3.93 30.02 -41.26
C GLY A 9 4.32 28.57 -40.95
N THR A 10 4.97 27.87 -41.88
CA THR A 10 5.44 26.49 -41.67
C THR A 10 6.55 26.42 -40.62
N ARG A 11 7.50 27.37 -40.63
CA ARG A 11 8.58 27.42 -39.63
C ARG A 11 8.03 27.69 -38.22
N LEU A 12 7.09 28.63 -38.12
CA LEU A 12 6.45 28.98 -36.86
C LEU A 12 5.59 27.82 -36.33
N GLY A 13 4.82 27.18 -37.22
CA GLY A 13 4.01 26.00 -36.90
C GLY A 13 4.85 24.80 -36.44
N LEU A 14 6.03 24.56 -37.03
CA LEU A 14 6.93 23.50 -36.58
C LEU A 14 7.50 23.77 -35.17
N ALA A 15 7.87 25.02 -34.88
CA ALA A 15 8.42 25.38 -33.57
C ALA A 15 7.36 25.28 -32.45
N PHE A 16 6.18 25.88 -32.66
CA PHE A 16 5.08 25.78 -31.70
C PHE A 16 4.52 24.36 -31.61
N GLY A 17 4.42 23.67 -32.75
CA GLY A 17 3.99 22.28 -32.81
C GLY A 17 4.90 21.36 -31.98
N LEU A 18 6.22 21.52 -32.07
CA LEU A 18 7.16 20.74 -31.25
C LEU A 18 6.96 20.99 -29.75
N LEU A 19 6.80 22.25 -29.34
CA LEU A 19 6.57 22.60 -27.93
C LEU A 19 5.25 22.03 -27.41
N ILE A 20 4.17 22.13 -28.18
CA ILE A 20 2.87 21.54 -27.84
C ILE A 20 3.00 20.02 -27.69
N LEU A 21 3.69 19.37 -28.62
CA LEU A 21 3.88 17.91 -28.61
C LEU A 21 4.69 17.47 -27.39
N MET A 22 5.71 18.24 -27.00
CA MET A 22 6.46 18.01 -25.76
C MET A 22 5.60 18.23 -24.50
N MET A 23 4.78 19.28 -24.45
CA MET A 23 3.85 19.52 -23.34
C MET A 23 2.82 18.38 -23.21
N LEU A 24 2.27 17.91 -24.33
CA LEU A 24 1.38 16.75 -24.36
C LEU A 24 2.08 15.48 -23.87
N GLY A 25 3.34 15.27 -24.27
CA GLY A 25 4.15 14.16 -23.78
C GLY A 25 4.36 14.19 -22.26
N ILE A 26 4.70 15.35 -21.70
CA ILE A 26 4.85 15.54 -20.25
C ILE A 26 3.52 15.29 -19.54
N ALA A 27 2.41 15.83 -20.05
CA ALA A 27 1.08 15.64 -19.48
C ALA A 27 0.66 14.15 -19.52
N ALA A 28 0.90 13.46 -20.64
CA ALA A 28 0.59 12.03 -20.78
C ALA A 28 1.38 11.17 -19.78
N VAL A 29 2.70 11.41 -19.65
CA VAL A 29 3.54 10.73 -18.66
C VAL A 29 3.06 11.04 -17.24
N GLY A 30 2.73 12.29 -16.94
CA GLY A 30 2.22 12.71 -15.64
C GLY A 30 0.94 11.98 -15.26
N VAL A 31 -0.05 11.94 -16.17
CA VAL A 31 -1.33 11.25 -15.96
C VAL A 31 -1.12 9.74 -15.78
N GLN A 32 -0.32 9.10 -16.64
CA GLN A 32 -0.06 7.67 -16.54
C GLN A 32 0.61 7.30 -15.21
N ARG A 33 1.60 8.08 -14.78
CA ARG A 33 2.32 7.84 -13.52
C ARG A 33 1.46 8.10 -12.30
N LEU A 34 0.67 9.18 -12.30
CA LEU A 34 -0.29 9.45 -11.22
C LEU A 34 -1.37 8.37 -11.12
N GLY A 35 -1.86 7.84 -12.25
CA GLY A 35 -2.77 6.70 -12.28
C GLY A 35 -2.17 5.46 -11.64
N SER A 36 -0.93 5.10 -12.01
CA SER A 36 -0.21 3.96 -11.42
C SER A 36 0.00 4.14 -9.91
N VAL A 37 0.36 5.33 -9.44
CA VAL A 37 0.49 5.62 -8.00
C VAL A 37 -0.86 5.47 -7.30
N GLY A 38 -1.94 5.94 -7.92
CA GLY A 38 -3.30 5.78 -7.41
C GLY A 38 -3.69 4.32 -7.25
N GLU A 39 -3.45 3.47 -8.26
CA GLU A 39 -3.75 2.04 -8.21
C GLU A 39 -2.94 1.30 -7.14
N ILE A 40 -1.64 1.57 -7.04
CA ILE A 40 -0.80 0.91 -6.03
C ILE A 40 -1.21 1.37 -4.62
N ASN A 41 -1.49 2.66 -4.44
CA ASN A 41 -1.96 3.19 -3.16
C ASN A 41 -3.33 2.62 -2.78
N ALA A 42 -4.25 2.45 -3.73
CA ALA A 42 -5.52 1.79 -3.51
C ALA A 42 -5.31 0.34 -3.04
N ARG A 43 -4.46 -0.45 -3.72
CA ARG A 43 -4.12 -1.82 -3.28
C ARG A 43 -3.50 -1.85 -1.88
N LEU A 44 -2.59 -0.92 -1.59
CA LEU A 44 -1.93 -0.82 -0.29
C LEU A 44 -2.95 -0.57 0.84
N ILE A 45 -3.91 0.33 0.63
CA ILE A 45 -4.90 0.70 1.64
C ILE A 45 -6.04 -0.33 1.73
N GLU A 46 -6.56 -0.78 0.59
CA GLU A 46 -7.78 -1.60 0.53
C GLU A 46 -7.53 -3.11 0.71
N ASP A 47 -6.28 -3.56 0.55
CA ASP A 47 -5.94 -4.98 0.67
C ASP A 47 -4.79 -5.22 1.65
N ASP A 48 -3.59 -4.69 1.39
CA ASP A 48 -2.41 -5.01 2.20
C ASP A 48 -2.54 -4.52 3.64
N TRP A 49 -3.01 -3.28 3.84
CA TRP A 49 -3.26 -2.74 5.17
C TRP A 49 -4.37 -3.48 5.91
N VAL A 50 -5.45 -3.85 5.20
CA VAL A 50 -6.58 -4.58 5.78
C VAL A 50 -6.15 -5.97 6.26
N LYS A 51 -5.33 -6.69 5.50
CA LYS A 51 -4.74 -7.98 5.92
C LYS A 51 -3.81 -7.82 7.11
N ALA A 52 -2.93 -6.81 7.09
CA ALA A 52 -2.00 -6.54 8.19
C ALA A 52 -2.73 -6.20 9.50
N GLU A 53 -3.80 -5.40 9.42
CA GLU A 53 -4.64 -5.06 10.57
C GLU A 53 -5.41 -6.26 11.10
N ALA A 54 -5.95 -7.12 10.22
CA ALA A 54 -6.60 -8.36 10.62
C ALA A 54 -5.62 -9.32 11.32
N ALA A 55 -4.40 -9.49 10.79
CA ALA A 55 -3.36 -10.30 11.42
C ALA A 55 -2.95 -9.74 12.80
N THR A 56 -2.78 -8.42 12.91
CA THR A 56 -2.47 -7.73 14.17
C THR A 56 -3.60 -7.87 15.19
N THR A 57 -4.86 -7.77 14.75
CA THR A 57 -6.05 -7.98 15.58
C THR A 57 -6.07 -9.41 16.12
N ILE A 58 -5.77 -10.42 15.30
CA ILE A 58 -5.68 -11.82 15.73
C ILE A 58 -4.58 -11.97 16.79
N ASP A 59 -3.40 -11.40 16.57
CA ASP A 59 -2.27 -11.49 17.51
C ASP A 59 -2.58 -10.87 18.86
N THR A 60 -2.94 -9.59 18.87
CA THR A 60 -3.24 -8.84 20.08
C THR A 60 -4.38 -9.47 20.87
N THR A 61 -5.43 -9.92 20.18
CA THR A 61 -6.59 -10.54 20.84
C THR A 61 -6.29 -11.95 21.35
N THR A 62 -5.46 -12.72 20.65
CA THR A 62 -5.01 -14.05 21.12
C THR A 62 -4.15 -13.94 22.38
N ARG A 63 -3.21 -12.99 22.41
CA ARG A 63 -2.43 -12.68 23.63
C ARG A 63 -3.32 -12.20 24.78
N ALA A 64 -4.33 -11.41 24.46
CA ALA A 64 -5.30 -10.98 25.46
C ALA A 64 -6.16 -12.14 25.99
N ASN A 65 -6.41 -13.18 25.19
CA ASN A 65 -7.06 -14.43 25.62
C ASN A 65 -6.14 -15.32 26.46
N ALA A 66 -4.84 -15.36 26.16
CA ALA A 66 -3.86 -16.06 26.98
C ALA A 66 -3.90 -15.55 28.43
N ARG A 67 -3.83 -14.23 28.61
CA ARG A 67 -3.95 -13.59 29.92
C ARG A 67 -5.28 -13.92 30.60
N ARG A 68 -6.40 -13.79 29.89
CA ARG A 68 -7.73 -14.06 30.44
C ARG A 68 -7.93 -15.54 30.81
N THR A 69 -7.28 -16.45 30.11
CA THR A 69 -7.30 -17.87 30.45
C THR A 69 -6.64 -18.14 31.80
N MET A 70 -5.52 -17.47 32.09
CA MET A 70 -4.89 -17.54 33.40
C MET A 70 -5.77 -16.85 34.46
N GLU A 71 -6.36 -15.69 34.14
CA GLU A 71 -7.31 -14.97 35.01
C GLU A 71 -8.50 -15.86 35.42
N LEU A 72 -9.00 -16.70 34.51
CA LEU A 72 -10.11 -17.60 34.77
C LEU A 72 -9.78 -18.62 35.88
N VAL A 73 -8.58 -19.21 35.86
CA VAL A 73 -8.18 -20.25 36.82
C VAL A 73 -7.91 -19.65 38.22
N ILE A 74 -7.39 -18.42 38.28
CA ILE A 74 -7.11 -17.72 39.53
C ILE A 74 -8.30 -16.89 40.06
N ALA A 75 -9.42 -16.84 39.33
CA ALA A 75 -10.60 -16.08 39.73
C ALA A 75 -11.09 -16.47 41.13
N ALA A 76 -11.39 -15.47 41.95
CA ALA A 76 -11.74 -15.66 43.36
C ALA A 76 -13.18 -16.16 43.55
N ASP A 77 -14.09 -15.75 42.68
CA ASP A 77 -15.53 -16.00 42.78
C ASP A 77 -16.18 -16.26 41.41
N ALA A 78 -17.45 -16.67 41.42
CA ALA A 78 -18.21 -16.99 40.22
C ALA A 78 -18.53 -15.75 39.35
N GLU A 79 -18.62 -14.56 39.94
CA GLU A 79 -18.85 -13.30 39.22
C GLU A 79 -17.64 -12.96 38.34
N GLN A 80 -16.43 -13.05 38.91
CA GLN A 80 -15.18 -12.90 38.18
C GLN A 80 -15.05 -13.93 37.06
N ARG A 81 -15.36 -15.22 37.32
CA ARG A 81 -15.37 -16.25 36.27
C ARG A 81 -16.30 -15.87 35.12
N THR A 82 -17.51 -15.41 35.43
CA THR A 82 -18.50 -15.00 34.43
C THR A 82 -18.00 -13.82 33.60
N ARG A 83 -17.41 -12.80 34.24
CA ARG A 83 -16.85 -11.63 33.57
C ARG A 83 -15.71 -12.01 32.63
N VAL A 84 -14.80 -12.87 33.07
CA VAL A 84 -13.67 -13.35 32.27
C VAL A 84 -14.16 -14.14 31.06
N LYS A 85 -15.11 -15.07 31.25
CA LYS A 85 -15.72 -15.85 30.15
C LYS A 85 -16.40 -14.96 29.12
N ALA A 86 -17.14 -13.94 29.55
CA ALA A 86 -17.77 -12.98 28.65
C ALA A 86 -16.72 -12.23 27.82
N ALA A 87 -15.64 -11.76 28.43
CA ALA A 87 -14.56 -11.07 27.72
C ALA A 87 -13.84 -11.99 26.70
N ILE A 88 -13.64 -13.27 27.04
CA ILE A 88 -13.09 -14.27 26.11
C ILE A 88 -14.05 -14.53 24.95
N ALA A 89 -15.36 -14.56 25.19
CA ALA A 89 -16.37 -14.73 24.13
C ALA A 89 -16.36 -13.54 23.15
N THR A 90 -16.25 -12.31 23.65
CA THR A 90 -16.07 -11.10 22.81
C THR A 90 -14.81 -11.22 21.95
N ASN A 91 -13.68 -11.56 22.56
CA ASN A 91 -12.42 -11.75 21.86
C ASN A 91 -12.49 -12.85 20.80
N LYS A 92 -13.20 -13.95 21.09
CA LYS A 92 -13.40 -15.05 20.13
C LYS A 92 -14.09 -14.53 18.87
N LYS A 93 -15.15 -13.74 19.02
CA LYS A 93 -15.87 -13.10 17.91
C LYS A 93 -14.96 -12.15 17.13
N THR A 94 -14.19 -11.29 17.81
CA THR A 94 -13.23 -10.39 17.15
C THR A 94 -12.20 -11.16 16.30
N ILE A 95 -11.68 -12.28 16.81
CA ILE A 95 -10.76 -13.13 16.05
C ILE A 95 -11.48 -13.82 14.87
N ASP A 96 -12.71 -14.30 15.06
CA ASP A 96 -13.48 -14.94 13.98
C ASP A 96 -13.75 -13.94 12.84
N ASP A 97 -14.12 -12.70 13.16
CA ASP A 97 -14.35 -11.64 12.19
C ASP A 97 -13.05 -11.29 11.42
N ALA A 98 -11.91 -11.18 12.12
CA ALA A 98 -10.62 -10.93 11.51
C ALA A 98 -10.14 -12.09 10.61
N LEU A 99 -10.39 -13.34 11.01
CA LEU A 99 -10.11 -14.52 10.18
C LEU A 99 -10.97 -14.53 8.91
N ALA A 100 -12.24 -14.13 8.99
CA ALA A 100 -13.12 -14.03 7.83
C ALA A 100 -12.64 -12.98 6.83
N VAL A 101 -12.10 -11.85 7.31
CA VAL A 101 -11.43 -10.85 6.45
C VAL A 101 -10.25 -11.48 5.72
N LEU A 102 -9.40 -12.21 6.42
CA LEU A 102 -8.25 -12.88 5.80
C LEU A 102 -8.68 -13.97 4.79
N ASP A 103 -9.73 -14.74 5.06
CA ASP A 103 -10.25 -15.73 4.10
C ASP A 103 -10.68 -15.12 2.77
N GLN A 104 -11.30 -13.94 2.82
CA GLN A 104 -11.79 -13.26 1.62
C GLN A 104 -10.64 -12.64 0.80
N ARG A 105 -9.56 -12.23 1.46
CA ARG A 105 -8.48 -11.42 0.86
C ARG A 105 -7.24 -12.24 0.51
N VAL A 106 -6.95 -13.31 1.25
CA VAL A 106 -5.80 -14.18 0.99
C VAL A 106 -6.11 -15.13 -0.16
N GLN A 107 -5.60 -14.81 -1.35
CA GLN A 107 -5.85 -15.59 -2.56
C GLN A 107 -4.75 -16.59 -2.92
N MET A 108 -3.50 -16.34 -2.50
CA MET A 108 -2.36 -17.18 -2.85
C MET A 108 -2.43 -18.55 -2.16
N PRO A 109 -2.04 -19.66 -2.84
CA PRO A 109 -2.09 -21.02 -2.26
C PRO A 109 -1.33 -21.15 -0.93
N GLU A 110 -0.14 -20.55 -0.85
CA GLU A 110 0.72 -20.58 0.33
C GLU A 110 0.09 -19.81 1.51
N GLY A 111 -0.55 -18.67 1.22
CA GLY A 111 -1.31 -17.90 2.21
C GLY A 111 -2.53 -18.67 2.71
N LYS A 112 -3.29 -19.33 1.81
CA LYS A 112 -4.43 -20.17 2.17
C LYS A 112 -4.02 -21.36 3.04
N ALA A 113 -2.90 -22.01 2.73
CA ALA A 113 -2.35 -23.09 3.54
C ALA A 113 -1.95 -22.61 4.94
N SER A 114 -1.31 -21.44 5.02
CA SER A 114 -0.91 -20.82 6.29
C SER A 114 -2.13 -20.47 7.15
N LEU A 115 -3.17 -19.90 6.53
CA LEU A 115 -4.43 -19.57 7.20
C LEU A 115 -5.19 -20.82 7.66
N ALA A 116 -5.19 -21.89 6.87
CA ALA A 116 -5.78 -23.17 7.26
C ALA A 116 -5.07 -23.77 8.48
N ARG A 117 -3.73 -23.76 8.49
CA ARG A 117 -2.93 -24.21 9.64
C ARG A 117 -3.21 -23.37 10.88
N LEU A 118 -3.31 -22.05 10.74
CA LEU A 118 -3.67 -21.14 11.83
C LEU A 118 -5.03 -21.51 12.44
N LYS A 119 -6.04 -21.76 11.60
CA LYS A 119 -7.39 -22.16 12.04
C LYS A 119 -7.42 -23.49 12.77
N ASP A 120 -6.68 -24.50 12.29
CA ASP A 120 -6.56 -25.80 12.95
C ASP A 120 -5.98 -25.67 14.36
N LEU A 121 -4.86 -24.95 14.48
CA LEU A 121 -4.21 -24.70 15.77
C LEU A 121 -5.11 -23.91 16.72
N ARG A 122 -5.85 -22.92 16.19
CA ARG A 122 -6.85 -22.18 16.96
C ARG A 122 -7.96 -23.09 17.46
N GLY A 123 -8.44 -24.01 16.62
CA GLY A 123 -9.45 -25.00 16.99
C GLY A 123 -9.00 -25.84 18.19
N LYS A 124 -7.76 -26.33 18.16
CA LYS A 124 -7.14 -27.09 19.26
C LYS A 124 -7.06 -26.27 20.56
N TYR A 125 -6.58 -25.04 20.46
CA TYR A 125 -6.53 -24.12 21.61
C TYR A 125 -7.92 -23.85 22.20
N VAL A 126 -8.89 -23.51 21.37
CA VAL A 126 -10.28 -23.23 21.80
C VAL A 126 -10.90 -24.46 22.47
N GLN A 127 -10.67 -25.65 21.92
CA GLN A 127 -11.17 -26.90 22.50
C GLN A 127 -10.56 -27.15 23.89
N SER A 128 -9.24 -27.02 24.03
CA SER A 128 -8.56 -27.19 25.32
C SER A 128 -9.04 -26.15 26.35
N PHE A 129 -9.16 -24.89 25.94
CA PHE A 129 -9.69 -23.83 26.78
C PHE A 129 -11.14 -24.11 27.25
N SER A 130 -12.01 -24.60 26.36
CA SER A 130 -13.38 -24.95 26.74
C SER A 130 -13.44 -26.02 27.83
N LYS A 131 -12.53 -27.01 27.80
CA LYS A 131 -12.41 -28.01 28.88
C LYS A 131 -11.94 -27.38 30.20
N VAL A 132 -10.96 -26.47 30.17
CA VAL A 132 -10.53 -25.71 31.37
C VAL A 132 -11.71 -24.93 31.96
N ALA A 133 -12.49 -24.26 31.12
CA ALA A 133 -13.65 -23.50 31.55
C ALA A 133 -14.75 -24.38 32.18
N GLN A 134 -14.93 -25.61 31.69
CA GLN A 134 -15.85 -26.61 32.26
C GLN A 134 -15.38 -27.11 33.62
N LEU A 135 -14.08 -27.40 33.78
CA LEU A 135 -13.51 -27.81 35.08
C LEU A 135 -13.66 -26.69 36.12
N MET A 136 -13.48 -25.43 35.71
CA MET A 136 -13.74 -24.27 36.58
C MET A 136 -15.22 -24.07 36.92
N ASP A 137 -16.16 -24.53 36.09
CA ASP A 137 -17.60 -24.53 36.42
C ASP A 137 -17.98 -25.67 37.37
N ALA A 138 -17.25 -26.78 37.31
CA ALA A 138 -17.36 -27.90 38.23
C ALA A 138 -16.61 -27.68 39.56
N ASP A 139 -16.08 -26.46 39.79
CA ASP A 139 -15.21 -26.10 40.93
C ASP A 139 -13.93 -26.98 41.07
N ASP A 140 -13.55 -27.71 40.02
CA ASP A 140 -12.30 -28.49 39.95
C ASP A 140 -11.13 -27.60 39.48
N ARG A 141 -10.63 -26.77 40.39
CA ARG A 141 -9.51 -25.86 40.10
C ARG A 141 -8.20 -26.62 39.87
N GLU A 142 -7.98 -27.74 40.55
CA GLU A 142 -6.75 -28.53 40.40
C GLU A 142 -6.67 -29.16 39.00
N GLY A 143 -7.75 -29.81 38.56
CA GLY A 143 -7.87 -30.35 37.22
C GLY A 143 -7.78 -29.27 36.15
N ALA A 144 -8.44 -28.11 36.36
CA ALA A 144 -8.34 -26.97 35.45
C ALA A 144 -6.89 -26.46 35.31
N THR A 145 -6.16 -26.37 36.42
CA THR A 145 -4.75 -25.92 36.43
C THR A 145 -3.83 -26.93 35.76
N ALA A 146 -4.04 -28.22 36.02
CA ALA A 146 -3.29 -29.29 35.38
C ALA A 146 -3.48 -29.25 33.86
N LEU A 147 -4.73 -29.20 33.39
CA LEU A 147 -5.07 -29.16 31.96
C LEU A 147 -4.56 -27.89 31.28
N LEU A 148 -4.66 -26.74 31.96
CA LEU A 148 -4.08 -25.49 31.48
C LEU A 148 -2.59 -25.66 31.18
N ARG A 149 -1.83 -26.26 32.10
CA ARG A 149 -0.39 -26.45 31.97
C ARG A 149 -0.01 -27.49 30.92
N THR A 150 -0.73 -28.60 30.85
CA THR A 150 -0.35 -29.75 30.01
C THR A 150 -0.87 -29.67 28.58
N GLU A 151 -2.02 -29.02 28.35
CA GLU A 151 -2.63 -28.93 27.03
C GLU A 151 -2.80 -27.49 26.55
N THR A 152 -3.40 -26.61 27.36
CA THR A 152 -3.85 -25.30 26.86
C THR A 152 -2.68 -24.34 26.57
N LEU A 153 -1.69 -24.25 27.46
CA LEU A 153 -0.51 -23.40 27.24
C LEU A 153 0.35 -23.90 26.06
N PRO A 154 0.67 -25.21 25.93
CA PRO A 154 1.35 -25.71 24.73
C PRO A 154 0.57 -25.47 23.43
N ALA A 155 -0.76 -25.62 23.44
CA ALA A 155 -1.59 -25.34 22.27
C ALA A 155 -1.60 -23.84 21.91
N LEU A 156 -1.57 -22.97 22.91
CA LEU A 156 -1.43 -21.53 22.72
C LEU A 156 -0.07 -21.16 22.14
N ASP A 157 1.03 -21.73 22.64
CA ASP A 157 2.38 -21.49 22.10
C ASP A 157 2.48 -21.93 20.64
N ALA A 158 1.92 -23.10 20.33
CA ALA A 158 1.85 -23.61 18.96
C ALA A 158 0.99 -22.73 18.04
N LEU A 159 -0.06 -22.09 18.56
CA LEU A 159 -0.90 -21.13 17.84
C LEU A 159 -0.19 -19.78 17.63
N GLN A 160 0.63 -19.35 18.58
CA GLN A 160 1.27 -18.04 18.56
C GLN A 160 2.38 -17.93 17.49
N GLU A 161 3.07 -19.02 17.17
CA GLU A 161 4.11 -19.07 16.15
C GLU A 161 3.61 -18.66 14.74
N PRO A 162 2.58 -19.29 14.15
CA PRO A 162 2.08 -18.91 12.84
C PRO A 162 1.42 -17.53 12.83
N ILE A 163 0.84 -17.07 13.96
CA ILE A 163 0.33 -15.70 14.11
C ILE A 163 1.48 -14.69 13.95
N ASN A 164 2.59 -14.90 14.66
CA ASN A 164 3.74 -14.00 14.58
C ASN A 164 4.32 -13.97 13.16
N ALA A 165 4.42 -15.14 12.52
CA ALA A 165 4.89 -15.25 11.15
C ALA A 165 3.99 -14.49 10.17
N LEU A 166 2.66 -14.63 10.29
CA LEU A 166 1.69 -13.92 9.47
C LEU A 166 1.80 -12.40 9.65
N THR A 167 1.79 -11.92 10.89
CA THR A 167 1.91 -10.49 11.19
C THR A 167 3.22 -9.90 10.68
N ALA A 168 4.34 -10.63 10.81
CA ALA A 168 5.64 -10.21 10.30
C ALA A 168 5.67 -10.16 8.76
N LEU A 169 5.03 -11.13 8.10
CA LEU A 169 4.92 -11.18 6.64
C LEU A 169 4.11 -9.99 6.12
N GLU A 170 2.91 -9.78 6.64
CA GLU A 170 2.03 -8.69 6.20
C GLU A 170 2.67 -7.32 6.44
N LYS A 171 3.31 -7.12 7.60
CA LYS A 171 4.07 -5.88 7.88
C LYS A 171 5.19 -5.66 6.86
N LYS A 172 5.96 -6.71 6.55
CA LYS A 172 7.04 -6.64 5.56
C LYS A 172 6.52 -6.33 4.16
N LEU A 173 5.36 -6.87 3.78
CA LEU A 173 4.71 -6.59 2.50
C LEU A 173 4.28 -5.13 2.40
N VAL A 174 3.60 -4.60 3.42
CA VAL A 174 3.23 -3.18 3.48
C VAL A 174 4.46 -2.27 3.37
N GLU A 175 5.53 -2.55 4.11
CA GLU A 175 6.77 -1.77 4.05
C GLU A 175 7.46 -1.84 2.68
N THR A 176 7.49 -3.03 2.07
CA THR A 176 8.13 -3.25 0.77
C THR A 176 7.36 -2.56 -0.35
N ASN A 177 6.04 -2.73 -0.36
CA ASN A 177 5.15 -2.11 -1.35
C ASN A 177 5.16 -0.59 -1.20
N GLY A 178 5.15 -0.06 0.03
CA GLY A 178 5.31 1.36 0.30
C GLY A 178 6.63 1.94 -0.25
N LYS A 179 7.75 1.21 -0.10
CA LYS A 179 9.05 1.62 -0.69
C LYS A 179 9.02 1.61 -2.21
N ALA A 180 8.38 0.61 -2.83
CA ALA A 180 8.26 0.53 -4.29
C ALA A 180 7.49 1.75 -4.84
N VAL A 181 6.39 2.15 -4.20
CA VAL A 181 5.64 3.38 -4.57
C VAL A 181 6.52 4.61 -4.51
N MET A 182 7.31 4.77 -3.44
CA MET A 182 8.21 5.92 -3.31
C MET A 182 9.26 5.96 -4.41
N ALA A 183 9.83 4.81 -4.77
CA ALA A 183 10.79 4.71 -5.88
C ALA A 183 10.15 5.08 -7.23
N ASP A 184 8.93 4.61 -7.48
CA ASP A 184 8.19 4.95 -8.71
C ASP A 184 7.86 6.43 -8.83
N ILE A 185 7.47 7.07 -7.71
CA ILE A 185 7.25 8.52 -7.65
C ILE A 185 8.55 9.27 -7.96
N GLN A 186 9.68 8.86 -7.38
CA GLN A 186 10.98 9.49 -7.65
C GLN A 186 11.37 9.36 -9.13
N ASN A 187 11.22 8.18 -9.71
CA ASN A 187 11.50 7.93 -11.13
C ASN A 187 10.61 8.78 -12.05
N ALA A 188 9.30 8.87 -11.75
CA ALA A 188 8.37 9.72 -12.49
C ALA A 188 8.77 11.20 -12.41
N ARG A 189 9.18 11.67 -11.23
CA ARG A 189 9.63 13.05 -11.02
C ARG A 189 10.89 13.37 -11.82
N ILE A 190 11.88 12.48 -11.80
CA ILE A 190 13.12 12.64 -12.59
C ILE A 190 12.79 12.70 -14.08
N LEU A 191 11.95 11.80 -14.59
CA LEU A 191 11.56 11.78 -16.00
C LEU A 191 10.86 13.08 -16.42
N MET A 192 9.92 13.58 -15.61
CA MET A 192 9.24 14.85 -15.88
C MET A 192 10.21 16.03 -15.87
N LEU A 193 11.18 16.06 -14.94
CA LEU A 193 12.20 17.11 -14.89
C LEU A 193 13.12 17.08 -16.11
N VAL A 194 13.56 15.89 -16.54
CA VAL A 194 14.39 15.71 -17.74
C VAL A 194 13.64 16.16 -18.99
N LEU A 195 12.37 15.75 -19.14
CA LEU A 195 11.52 16.18 -20.27
C LEU A 195 11.28 17.69 -20.25
N GLY A 196 11.03 18.27 -19.07
CA GLY A 196 10.87 19.71 -18.91
C GLY A 196 12.13 20.49 -19.28
N ALA A 197 13.30 20.04 -18.81
CA ALA A 197 14.60 20.65 -19.14
C ALA A 197 14.90 20.54 -20.65
N ALA A 198 14.64 19.38 -21.26
CA ALA A 198 14.77 19.20 -22.71
C ALA A 198 13.83 20.13 -23.49
N GLY A 199 12.59 20.31 -23.02
CA GLY A 199 11.63 21.22 -23.62
C GLY A 199 12.06 22.69 -23.54
N LEU A 200 12.60 23.11 -22.39
CA LEU A 200 13.19 24.44 -22.21
C LEU A 200 14.35 24.69 -23.19
N LEU A 201 15.29 23.73 -23.29
CA LEU A 201 16.41 23.82 -24.23
C LEU A 201 15.94 23.89 -25.68
N ALA A 202 14.97 23.06 -26.07
CA ALA A 202 14.37 23.09 -27.40
C ALA A 202 13.71 24.46 -27.68
N GLY A 203 13.00 25.02 -26.70
CA GLY A 203 12.40 26.35 -26.79
C GLY A 203 13.42 27.46 -27.02
N VAL A 204 14.55 27.44 -26.28
CA VAL A 204 15.65 28.40 -26.46
C VAL A 204 16.25 28.30 -27.87
N VAL A 205 16.54 27.07 -28.34
CA VAL A 205 17.11 26.82 -29.67
C VAL A 205 16.17 27.28 -30.78
N LEU A 206 14.88 26.94 -30.67
CA LEU A 206 13.85 27.35 -31.64
C LEU A 206 13.65 28.87 -31.66
N SER A 207 13.62 29.52 -30.49
CA SER A 207 13.51 30.97 -30.37
C SER A 207 14.67 31.68 -31.07
N TYR A 208 15.90 31.21 -30.84
CA TYR A 208 17.09 31.73 -31.52
C TYR A 208 17.03 31.51 -33.04
N ALA A 209 16.62 30.32 -33.49
CA ALA A 209 16.48 29.99 -34.92
C ALA A 209 15.42 30.87 -35.61
N ILE A 210 14.29 31.14 -34.95
CA ILE A 210 13.23 32.04 -35.46
C ILE A 210 13.74 33.48 -35.51
N ALA A 211 14.41 33.95 -34.47
CA ALA A 211 14.96 35.30 -34.44
C ALA A 211 15.93 35.56 -35.61
N ARG A 212 16.78 34.58 -35.92
CA ARG A 212 17.74 34.69 -37.02
C ARG A 212 17.11 34.50 -38.40
N SER A 213 16.15 33.58 -38.55
CA SER A 213 15.62 33.19 -39.86
C SER A 213 14.37 33.94 -40.32
N ILE A 214 13.65 34.59 -39.41
CA ILE A 214 12.41 35.34 -39.69
C ILE A 214 12.57 36.80 -39.28
N ILE A 215 12.86 37.08 -38.01
CA ILE A 215 12.85 38.46 -37.46
C ILE A 215 13.93 39.33 -38.12
N LEU A 216 15.17 38.83 -38.27
CA LEU A 216 16.26 39.58 -38.90
C LEU A 216 15.99 39.93 -40.38
N PRO A 217 15.61 38.99 -41.26
CA PRO A 217 15.27 39.29 -42.66
C PRO A 217 14.09 40.24 -42.81
N LEU A 218 13.04 40.09 -41.99
CA LEU A 218 11.90 41.00 -41.99
C LEU A 218 12.30 42.43 -41.59
N ARG A 219 13.13 42.59 -40.55
CA ARG A 219 13.66 43.91 -40.16
C ARG A 219 14.42 44.58 -41.31
N ARG A 220 15.24 43.82 -42.05
CA ARG A 220 15.97 44.34 -43.23
C ARG A 220 15.01 44.72 -44.36
N ALA A 221 14.01 43.90 -44.65
CA ALA A 221 13.01 44.21 -45.69
C ALA A 221 12.22 45.49 -45.35
N VAL A 222 11.79 45.64 -44.10
CA VAL A 222 11.09 46.85 -43.62
C VAL A 222 12.00 48.08 -43.66
N SER A 223 13.28 47.97 -43.30
CA SER A 223 14.20 49.11 -43.38
C SER A 223 14.43 49.57 -44.81
N VAL A 224 14.55 48.62 -45.76
CA VAL A 224 14.66 48.95 -47.19
C VAL A 224 13.38 49.62 -47.70
N ALA A 225 12.20 49.09 -47.37
CA ALA A 225 10.93 49.70 -47.76
C ALA A 225 10.77 51.12 -47.21
N LYS A 226 11.15 51.38 -45.96
CA LYS A 226 11.16 52.74 -45.37
C LYS A 226 12.11 53.68 -46.10
N ASN A 227 13.29 53.22 -46.48
CA ASN A 227 14.26 54.04 -47.22
C ASN A 227 13.80 54.37 -48.64
N VAL A 228 12.99 53.51 -49.26
CA VAL A 228 12.35 53.79 -50.56
C VAL A 228 11.18 54.75 -50.40
N ALA A 229 10.33 54.59 -49.39
CA ALA A 229 9.19 55.48 -49.15
C ALA A 229 9.57 56.88 -48.64
N ALA A 230 10.78 57.03 -48.09
CA ALA A 230 11.33 58.31 -47.66
C ALA A 230 12.07 59.08 -48.78
N ARG A 231 12.17 58.47 -49.98
CA ARG A 231 12.62 59.13 -51.21
C ARG A 231 11.41 59.48 -52.06
#